data_AF-A0A363MYJ4-F1
#
_entry.id   AF-A0A363MYJ4-F1
#
_cell.length_a   1.000
_cell.length_b   1.000
_cell.length_c   1.000
_cell.angle_alpha   90.00
_cell.angle_beta   90.00
_cell.angle_gamma   90.00
#
_symmetry.space_group_name_H-M   'P 1'
#
loop_
_entity.id
_entity.type
_entity.pdbx_description
1 polymer ?
#
loop_
_entity_poly.entity_id
_entity_poly.type
_entity_poly.pdbx_seq_one_letter_code
_entity_poly.pdbx_strand_id
1 'polypeptide(L)'
;MPNYIKKIISENSISIVVCFYIEQNNVVEMGKKIKKTVSNPFGKFIIRFFPKIGLMNGYDWESFLNYYLKKNYPDVLMNMNTDPEAGMYVAFYDFGIDNEKKADKLVDIIIDFIENERDSLQKIKEDGKLIQWNHN
;
A
#
# COMPACT_ATOMS: atom_id res chain seq x y z
N MET A 1 5.35 8.88 -14.66
CA MET A 1 4.61 8.19 -13.58
C MET A 1 4.71 6.70 -13.84
N PRO A 2 5.06 5.87 -12.84
CA PRO A 2 5.17 4.43 -13.03
C PRO A 2 3.85 3.79 -13.45
N ASN A 3 3.89 2.65 -14.13
CA ASN A 3 2.70 1.97 -14.65
C ASN A 3 1.84 1.30 -13.56
N TYR A 4 2.34 1.21 -12.33
CA TYR A 4 1.63 0.63 -11.19
C TYR A 4 0.81 1.64 -10.38
N ILE A 5 0.89 2.94 -10.66
CA ILE A 5 0.14 3.95 -9.90
C ILE A 5 -0.45 5.02 -10.80
N LYS A 6 -1.72 5.37 -10.58
CA LYS A 6 -2.44 6.39 -11.35
C LYS A 6 -3.28 7.27 -10.44
N LYS A 7 -3.12 8.59 -10.54
CA LYS A 7 -4.05 9.58 -9.99
C LYS A 7 -5.08 9.94 -11.07
N ILE A 8 -6.35 9.97 -10.71
CA ILE A 8 -7.48 10.29 -11.60
C ILE A 8 -8.37 11.29 -10.86
N ILE A 9 -8.83 12.32 -11.54
CA ILE A 9 -9.93 13.15 -11.07
C ILE A 9 -11.18 12.59 -11.74
N SER A 10 -12.22 12.23 -10.97
CA SER A 10 -13.44 11.67 -11.55
C SER A 10 -14.09 12.66 -12.53
N GLU A 11 -14.83 12.16 -13.52
CA GLU A 11 -15.33 12.98 -14.64
C GLU A 11 -16.18 14.18 -14.19
N ASN A 12 -16.85 14.05 -13.04
CA ASN A 12 -17.66 15.12 -12.44
C ASN A 12 -16.89 15.97 -11.42
N SER A 13 -15.59 15.77 -11.27
CA SER A 13 -14.73 16.40 -10.25
C SER A 13 -15.30 16.28 -8.84
N ILE A 14 -15.93 15.14 -8.54
CA ILE A 14 -16.49 14.86 -7.21
C ILE A 14 -15.41 14.30 -6.29
N SER A 15 -14.46 13.56 -6.87
CA SER A 15 -13.46 12.81 -6.14
C SER A 15 -12.13 12.76 -6.87
N ILE A 16 -11.08 12.61 -6.09
CA ILE A 16 -9.71 12.33 -6.54
C ILE A 16 -9.42 10.88 -6.15
N VAL A 17 -9.03 10.07 -7.13
CA VAL A 17 -8.83 8.63 -6.98
C VAL A 17 -7.38 8.30 -7.26
N VAL A 18 -6.75 7.53 -6.37
CA VAL A 18 -5.41 6.97 -6.54
C VAL A 18 -5.55 5.46 -6.67
N CYS A 19 -5.28 4.95 -7.87
CA CYS A 19 -5.27 3.53 -8.18
C CYS A 19 -3.84 3.00 -8.09
N PHE A 20 -3.62 2.01 -7.23
CA PHE A 20 -2.36 1.29 -7.09
C PHE A 20 -2.53 -0.15 -7.58
N TYR A 21 -1.96 -0.47 -8.74
CA TYR A 21 -2.04 -1.76 -9.41
C TYR A 21 -0.96 -2.69 -8.86
N ILE A 22 -1.38 -3.69 -8.09
CA ILE A 22 -0.48 -4.53 -7.28
C ILE A 22 0.05 -5.76 -8.02
N GLU A 23 -0.50 -6.05 -9.21
CA GLU A 23 -0.10 -7.18 -10.04
C GLU A 23 1.14 -6.90 -10.90
N GLN A 24 1.66 -5.66 -10.88
CA GLN A 24 2.90 -5.32 -11.56
C GLN A 24 4.09 -6.03 -10.90
N ASN A 25 5.00 -6.58 -11.71
CA ASN A 25 6.08 -7.47 -11.22
C ASN A 25 6.89 -6.86 -10.07
N ASN A 26 7.28 -5.58 -10.16
CA ASN A 26 8.03 -4.90 -9.11
C ASN A 26 7.23 -4.78 -7.80
N VAL A 27 5.92 -4.51 -7.90
CA VAL A 27 5.02 -4.43 -6.74
C VAL A 27 4.81 -5.81 -6.11
N VAL A 28 4.61 -6.85 -6.92
CA VAL A 28 4.50 -8.24 -6.46
C VAL A 28 5.76 -8.66 -5.69
N GLU A 29 6.94 -8.38 -6.23
CA GLU A 29 8.20 -8.70 -5.57
C GLU A 29 8.38 -7.90 -4.28
N MET A 30 8.03 -6.62 -4.27
CA MET A 30 8.06 -5.81 -3.06
C MET A 30 7.09 -6.34 -1.99
N GLY A 31 5.87 -6.72 -2.37
CA GLY A 31 4.89 -7.33 -1.47
C GLY A 31 5.41 -8.61 -0.79
N LYS A 32 6.06 -9.49 -1.56
CA LYS A 32 6.72 -10.69 -1.01
C LYS A 32 7.80 -10.33 0.01
N LYS A 33 8.59 -9.29 -0.26
CA LYS A 33 9.65 -8.81 0.64
C LYS A 33 9.08 -8.18 1.91
N ILE A 34 8.00 -7.41 1.81
CA ILE A 34 7.26 -6.87 2.96
C ILE A 34 6.78 -8.03 3.83
N LYS A 35 5.96 -8.95 3.27
CA LYS A 35 5.43 -10.10 4.02
C LYS A 35 6.54 -10.90 4.68
N LYS A 36 7.64 -11.18 3.98
CA LYS A 36 8.81 -11.86 4.58
C LYS A 36 9.47 -11.06 5.70
N THR A 37 9.59 -9.74 5.55
CA THR A 37 10.26 -8.86 6.51
C THR A 37 9.49 -8.75 7.82
N VAL A 38 8.18 -8.55 7.72
CA VAL A 38 7.25 -8.36 8.85
C VAL A 38 6.78 -9.68 9.46
N SER A 39 6.91 -10.82 8.76
CA SER A 39 6.52 -12.12 9.28
C SER A 39 7.43 -12.60 10.42
N ASN A 40 6.81 -13.20 11.43
CA ASN A 40 7.50 -13.96 12.47
C ASN A 40 8.13 -15.26 11.89
N PRO A 41 8.95 -16.01 12.65
CA PRO A 41 9.57 -17.24 12.16
C PRO A 41 8.59 -18.28 11.61
N PHE A 42 7.40 -18.40 12.20
CA PHE A 42 6.37 -19.31 11.71
C PHE A 42 5.76 -18.83 10.39
N GLY A 43 5.43 -17.55 10.25
CA GLY A 43 4.96 -16.97 8.99
C GLY A 43 6.00 -17.10 7.87
N LYS A 44 7.29 -16.91 8.18
CA LYS A 44 8.40 -17.16 7.24
C LYS A 44 8.47 -18.62 6.81
N PHE A 45 8.26 -19.55 7.74
CA PHE A 45 8.16 -20.98 7.42
C PHE A 45 6.99 -21.24 6.47
N ILE A 46 5.79 -20.75 6.77
CA ILE A 46 4.62 -20.91 5.90
C ILE A 46 4.86 -20.33 4.50
N ILE A 47 5.36 -19.11 4.37
CA ILE A 47 5.63 -18.47 3.07
C ILE A 47 6.63 -19.29 2.24
N ARG A 48 7.61 -19.92 2.89
CA ARG A 48 8.60 -20.77 2.20
C ARG A 48 7.96 -22.01 1.58
N PHE A 49 7.00 -22.63 2.24
CA PHE A 49 6.32 -23.84 1.77
C PHE A 49 5.06 -23.54 0.94
N PHE A 50 4.48 -22.35 1.09
CA PHE A 50 3.30 -21.89 0.38
C PHE A 50 3.52 -20.47 -0.17
N PRO A 51 4.28 -20.30 -1.26
CA PRO A 51 4.67 -18.99 -1.78
C PRO A 51 3.48 -18.09 -2.14
N LYS A 52 2.35 -18.69 -2.54
CA LYS A 52 1.11 -17.96 -2.85
C LYS A 52 0.54 -17.20 -1.65
N ILE A 53 0.75 -17.69 -0.43
CA ILE A 53 0.32 -17.00 0.81
C ILE A 53 1.20 -15.75 1.07
N GLY A 54 2.42 -15.73 0.52
CA GLY A 54 3.32 -14.60 0.53
C GLY A 54 2.98 -13.49 -0.47
N LEU A 55 1.98 -13.68 -1.33
CA LEU A 55 1.47 -12.61 -2.21
C LEU A 55 0.58 -11.67 -1.41
N MET A 56 0.71 -10.37 -1.64
CA MET A 56 -0.14 -9.35 -1.04
C MET A 56 -1.24 -8.98 -2.02
N ASN A 57 -2.51 -9.25 -1.68
CA ASN A 57 -3.68 -8.77 -2.42
C ASN A 57 -4.04 -7.32 -2.00
N GLY A 58 -5.10 -6.72 -2.56
CA GLY A 58 -5.47 -5.34 -2.23
C GLY A 58 -5.76 -5.12 -0.75
N TYR A 59 -6.38 -6.09 -0.07
CA TYR A 59 -6.68 -6.02 1.37
C TYR A 59 -5.41 -6.10 2.24
N ASP A 60 -4.44 -6.93 1.84
CA ASP A 60 -3.12 -6.95 2.47
C ASP A 60 -2.41 -5.60 2.31
N TRP A 61 -2.46 -5.01 1.10
CA TRP A 61 -1.89 -3.70 0.82
C TRP A 61 -2.59 -2.58 1.57
N GLU A 62 -3.92 -2.60 1.68
CA GLU A 62 -4.69 -1.66 2.49
C GLU A 62 -4.24 -1.72 3.96
N SER A 63 -4.19 -2.93 4.52
CA SER A 63 -3.80 -3.16 5.91
C SER A 63 -2.39 -2.60 6.18
N PHE A 64 -1.46 -2.86 5.25
CA PHE A 64 -0.09 -2.36 5.28
C PHE A 64 -0.02 -0.83 5.16
N LEU A 65 -0.65 -0.25 4.14
CA LEU A 65 -0.60 1.18 3.84
C LEU A 65 -1.29 2.00 4.93
N ASN A 66 -2.43 1.56 5.45
CA ASN A 66 -3.11 2.22 6.56
C ASN A 66 -2.21 2.27 7.81
N TYR A 67 -1.54 1.18 8.14
CA TYR A 67 -0.55 1.19 9.23
C TYR A 67 0.60 2.16 8.95
N TYR A 68 1.22 2.04 7.77
CA TYR A 68 2.41 2.82 7.41
C TYR A 68 2.13 4.32 7.34
N LEU A 69 1.02 4.72 6.73
CA LEU A 69 0.58 6.11 6.66
C LEU A 69 0.20 6.62 8.05
N LYS A 70 -0.46 5.83 8.90
CA LYS A 70 -0.85 6.29 10.24
C LYS A 70 0.36 6.61 11.10
N LYS A 71 1.44 5.84 10.94
CA LYS A 71 2.68 6.03 11.67
C LYS A 71 3.52 7.20 11.14
N ASN A 72 3.60 7.36 9.81
CA ASN A 72 4.58 8.27 9.19
C ASN A 72 3.97 9.52 8.54
N TYR A 73 2.73 9.43 8.06
CA TYR A 73 2.05 10.45 7.26
C TYR A 73 0.55 10.57 7.62
N PRO A 74 0.19 10.82 8.89
CA PRO A 74 -1.20 10.84 9.33
C PRO A 74 -2.04 11.93 8.64
N ASP A 75 -1.39 12.97 8.12
CA ASP A 75 -2.01 14.04 7.33
C ASP A 75 -2.58 13.53 6.00
N VAL A 76 -1.92 12.54 5.39
CA VAL A 76 -2.35 11.92 4.12
C VAL A 76 -3.59 11.06 4.33
N LEU A 77 -3.71 10.40 5.49
CA LEU A 77 -4.88 9.59 5.84
C LEU A 77 -6.16 10.40 6.10
N MET A 78 -6.03 11.68 6.46
CA MET A 78 -7.19 12.49 6.81
C MET A 78 -8.10 12.69 5.60
N ASN A 79 -9.35 12.21 5.72
CA ASN A 79 -10.39 12.19 4.69
C ASN A 79 -10.08 11.26 3.50
N MET A 80 -9.15 10.31 3.68
CA MET A 80 -8.91 9.24 2.73
C MET A 80 -9.86 8.09 3.02
N ASN A 81 -10.56 7.61 2.01
CA ASN A 81 -11.28 6.34 2.04
C ASN A 81 -10.60 5.35 1.11
N THR A 82 -10.86 4.06 1.30
CA THR A 82 -10.23 2.97 0.54
C THR A 82 -11.27 1.98 0.02
N ASP A 83 -10.98 1.39 -1.13
CA ASP A 83 -11.80 0.34 -1.76
C ASP A 83 -10.87 -0.71 -2.39
N PRO A 84 -10.25 -1.58 -1.57
CA PRO A 84 -9.29 -2.57 -2.05
C PRO A 84 -10.00 -3.73 -2.76
N GLU A 85 -9.34 -4.22 -3.81
CA GLU A 85 -9.77 -5.36 -4.62
C GLU A 85 -8.64 -6.38 -4.77
N ALA A 86 -8.94 -7.60 -5.22
CA ALA A 86 -7.93 -8.66 -5.32
C ALA A 86 -6.68 -8.24 -6.13
N GLY A 87 -6.84 -7.41 -7.16
CA GLY A 87 -5.78 -6.95 -8.07
C GLY A 87 -5.36 -5.48 -7.93
N MET A 88 -5.94 -4.71 -6.99
CA MET A 88 -5.58 -3.31 -6.79
C MET A 88 -5.94 -2.77 -5.41
N TYR A 89 -5.20 -1.75 -4.98
CA TYR A 89 -5.59 -0.88 -3.88
C TYR A 89 -6.12 0.44 -4.45
N VAL A 90 -7.28 0.88 -4.00
CA VAL A 90 -7.86 2.18 -4.37
C VAL A 90 -7.95 3.04 -3.12
N ALA A 91 -7.44 4.27 -3.22
CA ALA A 91 -7.71 5.33 -2.27
C ALA A 91 -8.47 6.46 -2.96
N PHE A 92 -9.40 7.10 -2.25
CA PHE A 92 -10.12 8.23 -2.78
C PHE A 92 -10.36 9.31 -1.73
N TYR A 93 -10.41 10.54 -2.21
CA TYR A 93 -10.70 11.75 -1.46
C TYR A 93 -11.81 12.52 -2.15
N ASP A 94 -12.58 13.29 -1.38
CA ASP A 94 -13.45 14.32 -1.96
C ASP A 94 -12.59 15.36 -2.69
N PHE A 95 -13.12 15.89 -3.80
CA PHE A 95 -12.41 16.89 -4.59
C PHE A 95 -12.17 18.18 -3.79
N GLY A 96 -10.93 18.67 -3.83
CA GLY A 96 -10.52 19.91 -3.18
C GLY A 96 -9.01 20.08 -3.22
N ILE A 97 -8.53 21.33 -3.20
CA ILE A 97 -7.09 21.65 -3.37
C ILE A 97 -6.22 20.95 -2.32
N ASP A 98 -6.67 20.91 -1.06
CA ASP A 98 -5.90 20.27 0.01
C ASP A 98 -5.88 18.74 -0.13
N ASN A 99 -6.99 18.14 -0.57
CA ASN A 99 -7.06 16.71 -0.81
C ASN A 99 -6.29 16.29 -2.06
N GLU A 100 -6.20 17.16 -3.07
CA GLU A 100 -5.35 16.93 -4.24
C GLU A 100 -3.87 16.86 -3.84
N LYS A 101 -3.40 17.78 -2.99
CA LYS A 101 -2.03 17.72 -2.45
C LYS A 101 -1.77 16.45 -1.65
N LYS A 102 -2.76 15.98 -0.87
CA LYS A 102 -2.65 14.70 -0.14
C LYS A 102 -2.57 13.52 -1.11
N ALA A 103 -3.39 13.51 -2.16
CA ALA A 103 -3.37 12.48 -3.18
C ALA A 103 -2.04 12.46 -3.94
N ASP A 104 -1.47 13.62 -4.27
CA ASP A 104 -0.13 13.72 -4.86
C ASP A 104 0.95 13.18 -3.90
N LYS A 105 0.89 13.57 -2.63
CA LYS A 105 1.80 13.06 -1.61
C LYS A 105 1.66 11.55 -1.42
N LEU A 106 0.45 10.99 -1.49
CA LEU A 106 0.21 9.55 -1.44
C LEU A 106 0.87 8.84 -2.63
N VAL A 107 0.75 9.41 -3.83
CA VAL A 107 1.43 8.89 -5.03
C VAL A 107 2.94 8.87 -4.82
N ASP A 108 3.52 9.98 -4.38
CA ASP A 108 4.95 10.09 -4.13
C ASP A 108 5.43 9.10 -3.05
N ILE A 109 4.65 8.92 -1.97
CA ILE A 109 4.95 7.94 -0.92
C ILE A 109 4.95 6.53 -1.49
N ILE A 110 3.96 6.15 -2.29
CA ILE A 110 3.91 4.79 -2.86
C ILE A 110 5.05 4.58 -3.85
N ILE A 111 5.39 5.59 -4.66
CA ILE A 111 6.53 5.51 -5.58
C ILE A 111 7.84 5.35 -4.80
N ASP A 112 8.11 6.23 -3.83
CA ASP A 112 9.27 6.16 -2.95
C ASP A 112 9.35 4.80 -2.27
N PHE A 113 8.22 4.30 -1.78
CA PHE A 113 8.19 3.04 -1.06
C PHE A 113 8.58 1.84 -1.94
N ILE A 114 8.06 1.79 -3.17
CA ILE A 114 8.34 0.71 -4.13
C ILE A 114 9.75 0.81 -4.71
N GLU A 115 10.24 2.02 -5.00
CA GLU A 115 11.52 2.22 -5.68
C GLU A 115 12.72 2.23 -4.70
N ASN A 116 12.52 2.64 -3.44
CA ASN A 116 13.57 2.68 -2.40
C ASN A 116 13.49 1.50 -1.42
N GLU A 117 13.45 0.29 -1.99
CA GLU A 117 13.21 -0.98 -1.28
C GLU A 117 13.98 -1.13 0.04
N ARG A 118 15.31 -0.91 0.04
CA ARG A 118 16.15 -1.16 1.22
C ARG A 118 15.71 -0.31 2.42
N ASP A 119 15.50 0.98 2.19
CA ASP A 119 15.15 1.94 3.23
C ASP A 119 13.71 1.70 3.68
N SER A 120 12.81 1.43 2.74
CA SER A 120 11.42 1.04 2.98
C SER A 120 11.32 -0.19 3.88
N LEU A 121 12.05 -1.27 3.58
CA LEU A 121 12.04 -2.50 4.37
C LEU A 121 12.66 -2.30 5.75
N GLN A 122 13.69 -1.45 5.86
CA GLN A 122 14.31 -1.13 7.14
C GLN A 122 13.35 -0.38 8.08
N LYS A 123 12.53 0.54 7.54
CA LYS A 123 11.53 1.31 8.32
C LYS A 123 10.46 0.42 8.96
N ILE A 124 10.09 -0.70 8.30
CA ILE A 124 8.97 -1.57 8.73
C ILE A 124 9.41 -2.86 9.41
N LYS A 125 10.72 -3.08 9.57
CA LYS A 125 11.29 -4.35 10.05
C LYS A 125 10.77 -4.77 11.43
N GLU A 126 10.53 -3.81 12.30
CA GLU A 126 10.08 -4.04 13.68
C GLU A 126 8.55 -4.00 13.82
N ASP A 127 7.85 -3.59 12.75
CA ASP A 127 6.42 -3.27 12.79
C ASP A 127 5.52 -4.49 12.56
N GLY A 128 6.10 -5.66 12.26
CA GLY A 128 5.30 -6.78 11.78
C GLY A 128 4.28 -7.36 12.75
N LYS A 129 4.45 -7.14 14.06
CA LYS A 129 3.43 -7.49 15.08
C LYS A 129 2.32 -6.44 15.23
N LEU A 130 2.54 -5.25 14.67
CA LEU A 130 1.67 -4.09 14.80
C LEU A 130 0.70 -3.96 13.61
N ILE A 131 1.06 -4.53 12.46
CA ILE A 131 0.18 -4.55 11.28
C ILE A 131 -0.90 -5.61 11.50
N GLN A 132 -2.15 -5.16 11.56
CA GLN A 132 -3.32 -6.04 11.61
C GLN A 132 -3.66 -6.46 10.18
N TRP A 133 -3.19 -7.63 9.77
CA TRP A 133 -3.48 -8.19 8.45
C TRP A 133 -4.93 -8.65 8.37
N ASN A 134 -5.62 -8.29 7.30
CA ASN A 134 -6.97 -8.78 7.06
C ASN A 134 -6.90 -10.26 6.65
N HIS A 135 -7.36 -11.15 7.55
CA HIS A 135 -7.42 -12.59 7.33
C HIS A 135 -8.84 -13.01 6.96
N ASN A 136 -9.41 -12.39 5.93
CA ASN A 136 -10.68 -12.84 5.34
C ASN A 136 -10.43 -13.91 4.27
#